data_AF-A0A842P5T3-F1
#
_entry.id   AF-A0A842P5T3-F1
#
_cell.length_a   1.000
_cell.length_b   1.000
_cell.length_c   1.000
_cell.angle_alpha   90.00
_cell.angle_beta   90.00
_cell.angle_gamma   90.00
#
_symmetry.space_group_name_H-M   'P 1'
#
loop_
_entity.id
_entity.type
_entity.pdbx_description
1 polymer ?
#
loop_
_entity_poly.entity_id
_entity_poly.type
_entity_poly.pdbx_seq_one_letter_code
_entity_poly.pdbx_strand_id
1 'polypeptide(L)'
;KIIANAYVTPDQVSIILDEQVMINADTPPFKSFFLDRIIGEMKKKDSVEAQNGKIQKESMIDYIINKNGVDIREIIIKNYRQKERVTELINTAGWSLTRMLENISK
;
A
#
# COMPACT_ATOMS: atom_id res chain seq x y z
N LYS A 1 -9.68 -17.41 5.87
CA LYS A 1 -10.50 -16.17 5.98
C LYS A 1 -9.94 -15.17 4.99
N ILE A 2 -10.78 -14.54 4.17
CA ILE A 2 -10.36 -13.42 3.30
C ILE A 2 -10.21 -12.19 4.19
N ILE A 3 -9.13 -11.43 4.02
CA ILE A 3 -8.86 -10.23 4.83
C ILE A 3 -8.97 -8.92 4.03
N ALA A 4 -8.72 -9.00 2.71
CA ALA A 4 -8.83 -7.90 1.79
C ALA A 4 -8.91 -8.44 0.34
N ASN A 5 -9.47 -7.64 -0.56
CA ASN A 5 -9.46 -7.87 -2.00
C ASN A 5 -8.63 -6.77 -2.68
N ALA A 6 -7.81 -7.15 -3.67
CA ALA A 6 -7.02 -6.21 -4.46
C ALA A 6 -7.64 -6.05 -5.86
N TYR A 7 -7.89 -4.81 -6.26
CA TYR A 7 -8.37 -4.42 -7.58
C TYR A 7 -7.27 -3.65 -8.29
N VAL A 8 -6.90 -4.11 -9.48
CA VAL A 8 -5.82 -3.51 -10.27
C VAL A 8 -6.40 -2.89 -11.51
N THR A 9 -6.09 -1.62 -11.71
CA THR A 9 -6.35 -0.84 -12.93
C THR A 9 -5.02 -0.36 -13.48
N PRO A 10 -4.91 0.11 -14.73
CA PRO A 10 -3.66 0.66 -15.26
C PRO A 10 -3.02 1.76 -14.39
N ASP A 11 -3.85 2.54 -13.69
CA ASP A 11 -3.41 3.74 -12.97
C ASP A 11 -3.22 3.50 -11.46
N GLN A 12 -3.93 2.51 -10.88
CA GLN A 12 -3.89 2.25 -9.45
C GLN A 12 -4.16 0.80 -9.05
N VAL A 13 -3.63 0.45 -7.87
CA VAL A 13 -3.99 -0.73 -7.09
C VAL A 13 -4.82 -0.29 -5.89
N SER A 14 -6.00 -0.87 -5.72
CA SER A 14 -6.90 -0.60 -4.58
C SER A 14 -7.04 -1.86 -3.75
N ILE A 15 -6.63 -1.82 -2.49
CA ILE A 15 -6.71 -2.94 -1.55
C ILE A 15 -7.80 -2.61 -0.55
N ILE A 16 -8.95 -3.25 -0.71
CA ILE A 16 -10.15 -3.01 0.10
C ILE A 16 -10.24 -4.10 1.15
N LEU A 17 -10.23 -3.71 2.43
CA LEU A 17 -10.32 -4.64 3.55
C LEU A 17 -11.75 -5.17 3.68
N ASP A 18 -11.86 -6.43 4.08
CA ASP A 18 -13.15 -7.03 4.41
C ASP A 18 -13.82 -6.25 5.56
N GLU A 19 -15.14 -6.10 5.52
CA GLU A 19 -15.90 -5.32 6.51
C GLU A 19 -15.71 -5.85 7.94
N GLN A 20 -15.44 -7.15 8.11
CA GLN A 20 -15.24 -7.78 9.41
C GLN A 20 -13.79 -7.66 9.92
N VAL A 21 -12.87 -7.17 9.11
CA VAL A 21 -11.47 -6.96 9.49
C VAL A 21 -11.35 -5.56 10.07
N MET A 22 -11.09 -5.44 11.37
CA MET A 22 -10.88 -4.17 12.07
C MET A 22 -9.43 -4.07 12.52
N ILE A 23 -8.61 -3.34 11.75
CA ILE A 23 -7.19 -3.14 12.07
C ILE A 23 -6.84 -1.65 12.02
N ASN A 24 -6.22 -1.17 13.09
CA ASN A 24 -5.81 0.21 13.24
C ASN A 24 -4.60 0.49 12.34
N ALA A 25 -4.56 1.65 11.70
CA ALA A 25 -3.43 2.08 10.88
C ALA A 25 -2.09 2.18 11.65
N ASP A 26 -2.13 2.34 12.97
CA ASP A 26 -0.95 2.38 13.82
C ASP A 26 -0.48 0.99 14.28
N THR A 27 -1.24 -0.08 13.99
CA THR A 27 -0.83 -1.45 14.29
C THR A 27 0.40 -1.84 13.46
N PRO A 28 1.52 -2.24 14.09
CA PRO A 28 2.69 -2.71 13.36
C PRO A 28 2.39 -3.98 12.55
N PRO A 29 3.02 -4.16 11.36
CA PRO A 29 4.10 -3.35 10.82
C PRO A 29 3.64 -2.34 9.74
N PHE A 30 2.36 -1.93 9.71
CA PHE A 30 1.79 -1.19 8.57
C PHE A 30 2.60 0.01 8.12
N LYS A 31 2.77 1.00 9.01
CA LYS A 31 3.47 2.24 8.69
C LYS A 31 4.94 2.01 8.38
N SER A 32 5.67 1.38 9.30
CA SER A 32 7.13 1.25 9.19
C SER A 32 7.59 0.32 8.06
N PHE A 33 6.83 -0.74 7.77
CA PHE A 33 7.18 -1.69 6.72
C PHE A 33 6.48 -1.35 5.41
N PHE A 34 5.15 -1.30 5.37
CA PHE A 34 4.46 -1.19 4.10
C PHE A 34 4.56 0.23 3.51
N LEU A 35 4.26 1.26 4.32
CA LEU A 35 4.29 2.65 3.83
C LEU A 35 5.72 3.17 3.68
N ASP A 36 6.49 3.13 4.78
CA ASP A 36 7.79 3.81 4.84
C ASP A 36 8.89 3.05 4.09
N ARG A 37 8.88 1.70 4.16
CA ARG A 37 9.89 0.88 3.49
C ARG A 37 9.47 0.52 2.07
N ILE A 38 8.35 -0.17 1.85
CA ILE A 38 8.01 -0.64 0.50
C ILE A 38 7.66 0.54 -0.42
N ILE A 39 6.61 1.30 -0.08
CA ILE A 39 6.19 2.44 -0.92
C ILE A 39 7.22 3.57 -0.85
N GLY A 40 7.87 3.79 0.29
CA GLY A 40 8.91 4.80 0.44
C GLY A 40 10.15 4.56 -0.43
N GLU A 41 10.67 3.33 -0.51
CA GLU A 41 11.80 3.01 -1.41
C GLU A 41 11.40 3.18 -2.89
N MET A 42 10.17 2.80 -3.22
CA MET A 42 9.57 3.05 -4.52
C MET A 42 9.49 4.55 -4.84
N LYS A 43 9.05 5.38 -3.89
CA LYS A 43 8.95 6.84 -4.04
C LYS A 43 10.31 7.53 -4.16
N LYS A 44 11.34 7.03 -3.46
CA LYS A 44 12.72 7.51 -3.60
C LYS A 44 13.26 7.28 -5.01
N LYS A 45 13.07 6.08 -5.57
CA LYS A 45 13.47 5.77 -6.96
C LYS A 45 12.76 6.69 -7.95
N ASP A 46 11.44 6.84 -7.81
CA ASP A 46 10.64 7.72 -8.65
C ASP A 46 11.11 9.19 -8.54
N SER A 47 11.48 9.65 -7.35
CA SER A 47 12.01 11.01 -7.15
C SER A 47 13.32 11.24 -7.92
N VAL A 48 14.23 10.26 -7.92
CA VAL A 48 15.48 10.36 -8.67
C VAL A 48 15.21 10.35 -10.18
N GLU A 49 14.28 9.52 -10.65
CA GLU A 49 13.89 9.51 -12.06
C GLU A 49 13.23 10.83 -12.48
N ALA A 50 12.38 11.41 -11.63
CA ALA A 50 11.72 12.70 -11.88
C ALA A 50 12.71 13.86 -11.93
N GLN A 51 13.68 13.89 -11.00
CA GLN A 51 14.75 14.90 -11.00
C GLN A 51 15.62 14.83 -12.27
N ASN A 52 15.82 13.63 -12.79
CA ASN A 52 16.55 13.40 -14.05
C ASN A 52 15.68 13.58 -15.30
N GLY A 53 14.42 14.01 -15.16
CA GLY A 53 13.49 14.22 -16.27
C GLY A 53 13.01 12.93 -16.97
N LYS A 54 13.26 11.75 -16.38
CA LYS A 54 12.83 10.46 -16.95
C LYS A 54 11.34 10.21 -16.77
N ILE A 55 10.75 10.78 -15.72
CA ILE A 55 9.30 10.81 -15.49
C ILE A 55 8.85 12.19 -15.04
N GLN A 56 7.56 12.46 -15.21
CA GLN A 56 6.92 13.63 -14.62
C GLN A 56 6.73 13.44 -13.11
N LYS A 57 6.69 14.53 -12.34
CA LYS A 57 6.50 14.47 -10.88
C LYS A 57 5.15 13.84 -10.52
N GLU A 58 4.15 14.08 -11.34
CA GLU A 58 2.79 13.58 -11.22
C GLU A 58 2.70 12.07 -11.50
N SER A 59 3.71 11.50 -12.15
CA SER A 59 3.85 10.06 -12.40
C SER A 59 4.61 9.32 -11.31
N MET A 60 5.03 10.02 -10.24
CA MET A 60 5.62 9.36 -9.07
C MET A 60 4.55 8.54 -8.34
N ILE A 61 4.96 7.38 -7.83
CA ILE A 61 4.11 6.56 -6.98
C ILE A 61 3.63 7.37 -5.77
N ASP A 62 2.36 7.19 -5.44
CA ASP A 62 1.77 7.78 -4.24
C ASP A 62 0.68 6.88 -3.67
N TYR A 63 0.21 7.18 -2.47
CA TYR A 63 -0.82 6.38 -1.82
C TYR A 63 -1.80 7.21 -1.01
N ILE A 64 -3.01 6.67 -0.84
CA ILE A 64 -4.08 7.20 0.00
C ILE A 64 -4.57 6.08 0.90
N ILE A 65 -4.72 6.37 2.19
CA ILE A 65 -5.29 5.44 3.17
C ILE A 65 -6.66 5.94 3.58
N ASN A 66 -7.70 5.26 3.12
CA ASN A 66 -9.08 5.52 3.54
C ASN A 66 -9.35 4.75 4.82
N LYS A 67 -9.88 5.45 5.83
CA LYS A 67 -10.13 4.90 7.16
C LYS A 67 -11.58 5.09 7.56
N ASN A 68 -12.06 4.22 8.44
CA ASN A 68 -13.26 4.45 9.23
C ASN A 68 -12.84 4.61 10.69
N GLY A 69 -12.83 5.84 11.18
CA GLY A 69 -12.16 6.17 12.43
C GLY A 69 -10.66 5.88 12.36
N VAL A 70 -10.17 5.00 13.22
CA VAL A 70 -8.75 4.60 13.27
C VAL A 70 -8.44 3.42 12.34
N ASP A 71 -9.46 2.68 11.91
CA ASP A 71 -9.28 1.43 11.20
C ASP A 71 -9.15 1.65 9.70
N ILE A 72 -8.19 0.97 9.09
CA ILE A 72 -7.98 1.00 7.63
C ILE A 72 -9.19 0.36 6.95
N ARG A 73 -9.78 1.00 5.94
CA ARG A 73 -10.79 0.40 5.06
C ARG A 73 -10.26 0.12 3.67
N GLU A 74 -9.44 1.01 3.14
CA GLU A 74 -8.87 0.85 1.81
C GLU A 74 -7.50 1.51 1.72
N ILE A 75 -6.61 0.87 0.96
CA ILE A 75 -5.31 1.38 0.60
C ILE A 75 -5.27 1.54 -0.92
N ILE A 76 -5.19 2.78 -1.39
CA ILE A 76 -5.09 3.09 -2.82
C ILE A 76 -3.64 3.46 -3.11
N ILE A 77 -2.99 2.75 -4.03
CA ILE A 77 -1.64 3.06 -4.52
C ILE A 77 -1.74 3.46 -5.99
N LYS A 78 -1.33 4.68 -6.31
CA LYS A 78 -1.39 5.26 -7.65
C LYS A 78 -0.03 5.24 -8.33
N ASN A 79 -0.01 5.27 -9.66
CA ASN A 79 1.19 5.41 -10.48
C ASN A 79 2.25 4.32 -10.18
N TYR A 80 1.82 3.05 -10.10
CA TYR A 80 2.78 1.97 -9.90
C TYR A 80 3.67 1.76 -11.15
N ARG A 81 3.23 2.18 -12.34
CA ARG A 81 3.93 2.17 -13.65
C ARG A 81 4.31 0.79 -14.23
N GLN A 82 4.79 -0.12 -13.40
CA GLN A 82 5.37 -1.41 -13.82
C GLN A 82 4.62 -2.58 -13.17
N LYS A 83 4.42 -3.67 -13.92
CA LYS A 83 3.65 -4.83 -13.45
C LYS A 83 4.32 -5.52 -12.25
N GLU A 84 5.63 -5.52 -12.22
CA GLU A 84 6.44 -6.08 -11.13
C GLU A 84 6.16 -5.34 -9.82
N ARG A 85 5.96 -4.02 -9.88
CA ARG A 85 5.61 -3.19 -8.72
C ARG A 85 4.21 -3.53 -8.20
N VAL A 86 3.25 -3.84 -9.06
CA VAL A 86 1.91 -4.33 -8.64
C VAL A 86 2.04 -5.60 -7.80
N THR A 87 2.81 -6.57 -8.30
CA THR A 87 3.03 -7.84 -7.60
C THR A 87 3.68 -7.62 -6.23
N GLU A 88 4.71 -6.77 -6.17
CA GLU A 88 5.38 -6.43 -4.90
C GLU A 88 4.42 -5.75 -3.91
N LEU A 89 3.61 -4.78 -4.38
CA LEU A 89 2.63 -4.07 -3.56
C LEU A 89 1.58 -5.03 -2.98
N ILE A 90 1.00 -5.91 -3.80
CA ILE A 90 -0.03 -6.86 -3.35
C ILE A 90 0.56 -7.86 -2.34
N ASN A 91 1.73 -8.43 -2.64
CA ASN A 91 2.36 -9.42 -1.77
C ASN A 91 2.76 -8.83 -0.41
N THR A 92 3.37 -7.64 -0.41
CA THR A 92 3.84 -6.99 0.81
C THR A 92 2.70 -6.40 1.64
N ALA A 93 1.64 -5.90 0.99
CA ALA A 93 0.42 -5.49 1.68
C ALA A 93 -0.24 -6.69 2.36
N GLY A 94 -0.46 -7.79 1.62
CA GLY A 94 -1.09 -9.00 2.16
C GLY A 94 -0.32 -9.55 3.36
N TRP A 95 1.02 -9.57 3.28
CA TRP A 95 1.86 -9.95 4.42
C TRP A 95 1.70 -8.99 5.61
N SER A 96 1.73 -7.66 5.36
CA SER A 96 1.63 -6.65 6.41
C SER A 96 0.29 -6.75 7.15
N LEU A 97 -0.83 -6.81 6.42
CA LEU A 97 -2.17 -6.93 6.98
C LEU A 97 -2.34 -8.23 7.79
N THR A 98 -1.77 -9.34 7.31
CA THR A 98 -1.77 -10.62 8.05
C THR A 98 -1.04 -10.49 9.39
N ARG A 99 0.14 -9.86 9.40
CA ARG A 99 0.91 -9.64 10.65
C ARG A 99 0.20 -8.71 11.62
N MET A 100 -0.47 -7.67 11.13
CA MET A 100 -1.27 -6.78 11.99
C MET A 100 -2.36 -7.56 12.72
N LEU A 101 -3.08 -8.43 12.00
CA LEU A 101 -4.13 -9.27 12.58
C LEU A 101 -3.59 -10.23 13.64
N GLU A 102 -2.45 -10.86 13.37
CA GLU A 102 -1.77 -11.71 14.35
C GLU A 102 -1.35 -10.94 15.61
N ASN A 103 -0.92 -9.67 15.47
CA ASN A 103 -0.54 -8.83 16.60
C ASN A 103 -1.72 -8.40 17.48
N ILE A 104 -2.92 -8.25 16.91
CA ILE A 104 -4.14 -7.89 17.65
C ILE A 104 -4.75 -9.13 18.33
N SER A 105 -4.50 -10.33 17.78
CA SER A 105 -5.04 -11.58 18.30
C SER A 105 -4.18 -12.20 19.42
N LYS A 106 -3.10 -11.51 19.82
CA LYS A 106 -2.24 -11.87 20.95
C LYS A 106 -2.66 -11.10 22.20
#